data_AF-R4WUL3-F1
#
_entry.id   AF-R4WUL3-F1
#
_cell.length_a   1.000
_cell.length_b   1.000
_cell.length_c   1.000
_cell.angle_alpha   90.00
_cell.angle_beta   90.00
_cell.angle_gamma   90.00
#
_symmetry.space_group_name_H-M   'P 1'
#
loop_
_entity.id
_entity.type
_entity.pdbx_description
1 polymer ?
#
loop_
_entity_poly.entity_id
_entity_poly.type
_entity_poly.pdbx_seq_one_letter_code
_entity_poly.pdbx_strand_id
1 'polypeptide(L)'
;MRTTRSNLPVFAVLLAWCLSTAAQTALPPGHPPTKQGMAAEGVMTSANIARGAADVCHLDAAKIARFKDAVRANFPDAPDFDGEWKLGLAQAQPSVDRFEKLKTSNPAEYKKQISEACPALDRGIDEVTAPQN
;
A
#
# COMPACT_ATOMS: atom_id res chain seq x y z
N MET A 1 15.07 69.25 -14.17
CA MET A 1 16.54 69.46 -14.09
C MET A 1 17.22 68.12 -13.74
N ARG A 2 18.55 68.02 -13.95
CA ARG A 2 19.54 67.00 -13.51
C ARG A 2 19.04 65.82 -12.65
N THR A 3 19.25 64.54 -13.01
CA THR A 3 20.49 63.71 -12.80
C THR A 3 21.05 63.78 -11.37
N THR A 4 21.53 62.70 -10.71
CA THR A 4 22.01 61.35 -11.11
C THR A 4 21.75 60.38 -9.91
N ARG A 5 22.15 59.08 -9.75
CA ARG A 5 23.11 58.15 -10.40
C ARG A 5 22.72 56.67 -10.09
N SER A 6 23.21 55.71 -10.87
CA SER A 6 23.18 54.26 -10.54
C SER A 6 24.35 53.84 -9.64
N ASN A 7 24.25 52.66 -8.99
CA ASN A 7 25.38 51.75 -8.70
C ASN A 7 24.91 50.37 -8.20
N LEU A 8 25.43 49.29 -8.81
CA LEU A 8 25.53 47.93 -8.26
C LEU A 8 27.01 47.71 -7.86
N PRO A 9 27.31 46.83 -6.90
CA PRO A 9 27.91 45.55 -7.34
C PRO A 9 27.57 44.32 -6.48
N VAL A 10 27.52 43.17 -7.18
CA VAL A 10 28.10 41.86 -6.83
C VAL A 10 28.34 41.53 -5.34
N PHE A 11 27.62 40.54 -4.84
CA PHE A 11 28.22 39.44 -4.07
C PHE A 11 27.63 38.10 -4.54
N ALA A 12 28.49 37.09 -4.67
CA ALA A 12 28.12 35.70 -4.96
C ALA A 12 28.32 34.83 -3.70
N VAL A 13 28.29 33.50 -3.85
CA VAL A 13 28.27 32.44 -2.80
C VAL A 13 26.84 32.12 -2.31
N LEU A 14 26.37 30.87 -2.18
CA LEU A 14 26.56 29.59 -2.90
C LEU A 14 25.65 28.53 -2.22
N LEU A 15 25.46 27.35 -2.83
CA LEU A 15 25.00 26.12 -2.14
C LEU A 15 23.65 26.19 -1.39
N ALA A 16 22.56 26.47 -2.10
CA ALA A 16 21.28 25.85 -1.74
C ALA A 16 21.28 24.41 -2.30
N TRP A 17 21.06 23.40 -1.45
CA TRP A 17 21.06 22.01 -1.89
C TRP A 17 19.89 21.73 -2.83
N CYS A 18 20.19 21.35 -4.09
CA CYS A 18 19.20 20.71 -4.95
C CYS A 18 18.71 19.43 -4.25
N LEU A 19 17.39 19.28 -4.13
CA LEU A 19 16.80 18.12 -3.47
C LEU A 19 17.29 16.84 -4.15
N SER A 20 17.64 15.83 -3.35
CA SER A 20 17.75 14.46 -3.83
C SER A 20 16.38 14.00 -4.30
N THR A 21 16.07 14.22 -5.57
CA THR A 21 14.90 13.63 -6.23
C THR A 21 15.02 12.12 -6.10
N ALA A 22 14.29 11.54 -5.16
CA ALA A 22 14.16 10.10 -5.06
C ALA A 22 13.64 9.62 -6.41
N ALA A 23 14.47 8.88 -7.14
CA ALA A 23 14.13 8.39 -8.46
C ALA A 23 12.97 7.41 -8.30
N GLN A 24 11.75 7.89 -8.54
CA GLN A 24 10.58 7.04 -8.68
C GLN A 24 10.81 6.17 -9.91
N THR A 25 11.30 4.95 -9.71
CA THR A 25 11.48 3.94 -10.76
C THR A 25 10.13 3.36 -11.17
N ALA A 26 9.19 4.24 -11.54
CA ALA A 26 8.11 3.89 -12.44
C ALA A 26 8.76 3.43 -13.74
N LEU A 27 8.66 2.12 -14.02
CA LEU A 27 9.25 1.52 -15.21
C LEU A 27 8.71 2.23 -16.47
N PRO A 28 9.56 2.48 -17.49
CA PRO A 28 9.11 3.17 -18.69
C PRO A 28 7.99 2.38 -19.38
N PRO A 29 6.84 3.01 -19.68
CA PRO A 29 5.66 2.31 -20.18
C PRO A 29 5.97 1.62 -21.52
N GLY A 30 5.73 0.32 -21.58
CA GLY A 30 5.98 -0.51 -22.77
C GLY A 30 6.67 -1.85 -22.49
N HIS A 31 7.27 -2.04 -21.31
CA HIS A 31 7.78 -3.34 -20.88
C HIS A 31 6.67 -4.16 -20.19
N PRO A 32 6.50 -5.45 -20.51
CA PRO A 32 5.63 -6.32 -19.73
C PRO A 32 6.20 -6.52 -18.32
N PRO A 33 5.36 -6.61 -17.28
CA PRO A 33 5.83 -6.84 -15.92
C PRO A 33 6.56 -8.18 -15.80
N THR A 34 7.65 -8.21 -15.05
CA THR A 34 8.39 -9.46 -14.82
C THR A 34 7.60 -10.38 -13.89
N LYS A 35 7.86 -11.70 -13.95
CA LYS A 35 7.23 -12.66 -13.01
C LYS A 35 7.44 -12.25 -11.54
N GLN A 36 8.65 -11.80 -11.21
CA GLN A 36 9.01 -11.33 -9.88
C GLN A 36 8.23 -10.07 -9.48
N GLY A 37 8.00 -9.14 -10.42
CA GLY A 37 7.16 -7.96 -10.19
C GLY A 37 5.68 -8.32 -9.96
N MET A 38 5.12 -9.20 -10.80
CA MET A 38 3.76 -9.73 -10.62
C MET A 38 3.59 -10.47 -9.28
N ALA A 39 4.60 -11.23 -8.87
CA ALA A 39 4.59 -11.94 -7.59
C ALA A 39 4.69 -10.97 -6.39
N ALA A 40 5.56 -9.96 -6.46
CA ALA A 40 5.65 -8.89 -5.46
C ALA A 40 4.32 -8.11 -5.33
N GLU A 41 3.69 -7.74 -6.45
CA GLU A 41 2.38 -7.09 -6.48
C GLU A 41 1.27 -7.99 -5.90
N GLY A 42 1.31 -9.30 -6.19
CA GLY A 42 0.42 -10.30 -5.60
C GLY A 42 0.56 -10.41 -4.08
N VAL A 43 1.79 -10.38 -3.56
CA VAL A 43 2.07 -10.38 -2.12
C VAL A 43 1.64 -9.07 -1.45
N MET A 44 1.96 -7.91 -2.04
CA MET A 44 1.48 -6.60 -1.54
C MET A 44 -0.05 -6.52 -1.50
N THR A 45 -0.72 -6.93 -2.58
CA THR A 45 -2.19 -6.92 -2.67
C THR A 45 -2.81 -7.85 -1.63
N SER A 46 -2.26 -9.05 -1.47
CA SER A 46 -2.71 -10.01 -0.46
C SER A 46 -2.50 -9.51 0.97
N ALA A 47 -1.39 -8.83 1.25
CA ALA A 47 -1.15 -8.22 2.54
C ALA A 47 -2.09 -7.03 2.83
N ASN A 48 -2.46 -6.26 1.80
CA ASN A 48 -3.45 -5.18 1.91
C ASN A 48 -4.83 -5.75 2.29
N ILE A 49 -5.25 -6.81 1.58
CA ILE A 49 -6.44 -7.63 1.88
C ILE A 49 -6.40 -8.16 3.32
N ALA A 50 -5.26 -8.68 3.78
CA ALA A 50 -5.07 -9.20 5.14
C ALA A 50 -5.22 -8.13 6.24
N ARG A 51 -4.76 -6.89 6.00
CA ARG A 51 -4.98 -5.76 6.92
C ARG A 51 -6.46 -5.40 7.01
N GLY A 52 -7.16 -5.30 5.87
CA GLY A 52 -8.61 -5.07 5.86
C GLY A 52 -9.38 -6.15 6.62
N ALA A 53 -9.00 -7.41 6.43
CA ALA A 53 -9.60 -8.56 7.09
C ALA A 53 -9.41 -8.54 8.62
N ALA A 54 -8.21 -8.24 9.11
CA ALA A 54 -7.92 -8.15 10.53
C ALA A 54 -8.53 -6.90 11.20
N ASP A 55 -8.27 -5.71 10.64
CA ASP A 55 -8.51 -4.45 11.33
C ASP A 55 -9.92 -3.87 11.10
N VAL A 56 -10.56 -4.17 9.97
CA VAL A 56 -11.92 -3.68 9.64
C VAL A 56 -12.98 -4.77 9.82
N CYS A 57 -12.67 -6.00 9.38
CA CYS A 57 -13.60 -7.14 9.48
C CYS A 57 -13.41 -8.01 10.72
N HIS A 58 -12.35 -7.77 11.51
CA HIS A 58 -12.07 -8.46 12.77
C HIS A 58 -11.98 -10.00 12.64
N LEU A 59 -11.45 -10.48 11.51
CA LEU A 59 -11.20 -11.92 11.30
C LEU A 59 -10.05 -12.42 12.21
N ASP A 60 -10.14 -13.68 12.61
CA ASP A 60 -9.20 -14.32 13.53
C ASP A 60 -7.74 -14.30 13.04
N ALA A 61 -6.81 -14.04 13.96
CA ALA A 61 -5.38 -13.94 13.69
C ALA A 61 -4.78 -15.24 13.12
N ALA A 62 -5.29 -16.42 13.50
CA ALA A 62 -4.84 -17.68 12.90
C ALA A 62 -5.41 -17.89 11.48
N LYS A 63 -6.60 -17.36 11.15
CA LYS A 63 -7.08 -17.29 9.75
C LYS A 63 -6.18 -16.37 8.90
N ILE A 64 -5.78 -15.21 9.42
CA ILE A 64 -4.82 -14.31 8.76
C ILE A 64 -3.44 -14.96 8.60
N ALA A 65 -2.97 -15.74 9.58
CA ALA A 65 -1.72 -16.49 9.48
C ALA A 65 -1.76 -17.54 8.36
N ARG A 66 -2.80 -18.40 8.33
CA ARG A 66 -3.01 -19.37 7.25
C ARG A 66 -3.08 -18.72 5.87
N PHE A 67 -3.69 -17.54 5.79
CA PHE A 67 -3.72 -16.75 4.55
C PHE A 67 -2.33 -16.28 4.12
N LYS A 68 -1.49 -15.76 5.04
CA LYS A 68 -0.10 -15.42 4.74
C LYS A 68 0.70 -16.61 4.22
N ASP A 69 0.50 -17.79 4.81
CA ASP A 69 1.19 -19.02 4.40
C ASP A 69 0.74 -19.50 3.01
N ALA A 70 -0.56 -19.47 2.72
CA ALA A 70 -1.09 -19.76 1.38
C ALA A 70 -0.60 -18.77 0.32
N VAL A 71 -0.56 -17.47 0.64
CA VAL A 71 0.00 -16.42 -0.23
C VAL A 71 1.50 -16.67 -0.49
N ARG A 72 2.25 -17.19 0.49
CA ARG A 72 3.66 -17.59 0.31
C ARG A 72 3.82 -18.80 -0.62
N ALA A 73 2.89 -19.76 -0.58
CA ALA A 73 2.87 -20.87 -1.53
C ALA A 73 2.50 -20.43 -2.96
N ASN A 74 1.58 -19.45 -3.08
CA ASN A 74 1.06 -18.97 -4.37
C ASN A 74 1.99 -18.00 -5.11
N PHE A 75 2.90 -17.31 -4.42
CA PHE A 75 3.84 -16.35 -5.03
C PHE A 75 5.32 -16.71 -4.76
N PRO A 76 5.80 -17.89 -5.22
CA PRO A 76 7.18 -18.34 -4.98
C PRO A 76 8.23 -17.51 -5.74
N ASP A 77 7.83 -16.80 -6.80
CA ASP A 77 8.69 -15.89 -7.56
C ASP A 77 8.90 -14.52 -6.86
N ALA A 78 8.29 -14.25 -5.70
CA ALA A 78 8.42 -12.98 -4.98
C ALA A 78 9.79 -12.86 -4.28
N PRO A 79 10.66 -11.89 -4.66
CA PRO A 79 12.07 -11.89 -4.25
C PRO A 79 12.31 -11.49 -2.78
N ASP A 80 11.44 -10.66 -2.19
CA ASP A 80 11.42 -10.35 -0.75
C ASP A 80 9.98 -10.42 -0.23
N PHE A 81 9.48 -11.64 -0.01
CA PHE A 81 8.11 -11.85 0.44
C PHE A 81 7.76 -11.04 1.70
N ASP A 82 8.65 -11.00 2.71
CA ASP A 82 8.34 -10.35 3.99
C ASP A 82 8.45 -8.82 3.91
N GLY A 83 9.33 -8.29 3.05
CA GLY A 83 9.36 -6.88 2.67
C GLY A 83 8.07 -6.43 1.97
N GLU A 84 7.66 -7.15 0.92
CA GLU A 84 6.44 -6.83 0.15
C GLU A 84 5.16 -7.03 0.99
N TRP A 85 5.12 -8.06 1.85
CA TRP A 85 4.01 -8.26 2.78
C TRP A 85 3.93 -7.11 3.79
N LYS A 86 5.06 -6.67 4.35
CA LYS A 86 5.11 -5.51 5.25
C LYS A 86 4.69 -4.21 4.54
N LEU A 87 5.06 -4.04 3.27
CA LEU A 87 4.69 -2.89 2.46
C LEU A 87 3.18 -2.87 2.18
N GLY A 88 2.59 -4.00 1.77
CA GLY A 88 1.14 -4.10 1.54
C GLY A 88 0.29 -3.87 2.80
N LEU A 89 0.72 -4.38 3.96
CA LEU A 89 0.11 -4.07 5.27
C LEU A 89 0.11 -2.55 5.56
N ALA A 90 1.20 -1.85 5.24
CA ALA A 90 1.33 -0.41 5.44
C ALA A 90 0.48 0.40 4.44
N GLN A 91 0.42 -0.01 3.17
CA GLN A 91 -0.40 0.63 2.14
C GLN A 91 -1.90 0.59 2.46
N ALA A 92 -2.37 -0.41 3.22
CA ALA A 92 -3.75 -0.52 3.65
C ALA A 92 -4.14 0.45 4.79
N GLN A 93 -3.17 1.03 5.52
CA GLN A 93 -3.46 1.84 6.72
C GLN A 93 -4.45 3.01 6.46
N PRO A 94 -4.34 3.80 5.38
CA PRO A 94 -5.29 4.89 5.10
C PRO A 94 -6.73 4.42 4.81
N SER A 95 -6.92 3.14 4.49
CA SER A 95 -8.25 2.53 4.38
C SER A 95 -8.78 2.11 5.75
N VAL A 96 -7.94 1.52 6.62
CA VAL A 96 -8.29 1.21 8.01
C VAL A 96 -8.68 2.49 8.77
N ASP A 97 -7.86 3.54 8.68
CA ASP A 97 -8.10 4.85 9.32
C ASP A 97 -9.43 5.46 8.86
N ARG A 98 -9.79 5.28 7.58
CA ARG A 98 -11.06 5.71 7.00
C ARG A 98 -12.24 4.93 7.60
N PHE A 99 -12.12 3.62 7.77
CA PHE A 99 -13.16 2.79 8.36
C PHE A 99 -13.36 3.07 9.85
N GLU A 100 -12.31 3.23 10.65
CA GLU A 100 -12.42 3.63 12.06
C GLU A 100 -13.01 5.05 12.22
N LYS A 101 -12.67 5.98 11.32
CA LYS A 101 -13.35 7.29 11.27
C LYS A 101 -14.82 7.17 10.86
N LEU A 102 -15.17 6.28 9.93
CA LEU A 102 -16.56 6.06 9.50
C LEU A 102 -17.40 5.43 10.62
N LYS A 103 -16.84 4.46 11.35
CA LYS A 103 -17.42 3.77 12.52
C LYS A 103 -17.92 4.73 13.60
N THR A 104 -17.25 5.86 13.79
CA THR A 104 -17.61 6.90 14.76
C THR A 104 -18.44 8.04 14.16
N SER A 105 -18.15 8.48 12.93
CA SER A 105 -18.82 9.63 12.29
C SER A 105 -20.11 9.31 11.54
N ASN A 106 -20.28 8.08 11.05
CA ASN A 106 -21.51 7.57 10.46
C ASN A 106 -21.62 6.03 10.68
N PRO A 107 -22.06 5.60 11.88
CA PRO A 107 -22.16 4.17 12.22
C PRO A 107 -23.09 3.36 11.29
N ALA A 108 -24.07 4.01 10.66
CA ALA A 108 -25.01 3.36 9.75
C ALA A 108 -24.35 2.99 8.41
N GLU A 109 -23.62 3.93 7.79
CA GLU A 109 -22.88 3.66 6.56
C GLU A 109 -21.69 2.72 6.83
N TYR A 110 -21.01 2.83 7.98
CA TYR A 110 -20.02 1.83 8.41
C TYR A 110 -20.61 0.43 8.44
N LYS A 111 -21.74 0.24 9.15
CA LYS A 111 -22.41 -1.06 9.28
C LYS A 111 -22.81 -1.63 7.91
N LYS A 112 -23.34 -0.80 7.01
CA LYS A 112 -23.68 -1.19 5.64
C LYS A 112 -22.44 -1.70 4.89
N GLN A 113 -21.39 -0.90 4.80
CA GLN A 113 -20.18 -1.27 4.05
C GLN A 113 -19.53 -2.55 4.55
N ILE A 114 -19.40 -2.74 5.88
CA ILE A 114 -18.83 -4.00 6.41
C ILE A 114 -19.78 -5.20 6.20
N SER A 115 -21.10 -5.00 6.18
CA SER A 115 -22.06 -6.09 5.94
C SER A 115 -22.06 -6.61 4.50
N GLU A 116 -21.64 -5.78 3.55
CA GLU A 116 -21.45 -6.15 2.15
C GLU A 116 -20.03 -6.73 1.92
N ALA A 117 -18.99 -6.05 2.44
CA ALA A 117 -17.59 -6.38 2.14
C ALA A 117 -17.05 -7.58 2.94
N CYS A 118 -17.29 -7.65 4.25
CA CYS A 118 -16.65 -8.65 5.10
C CYS A 118 -17.06 -10.10 4.77
N PRO A 119 -18.34 -10.44 4.47
CA PRO A 119 -18.72 -11.80 4.07
C PRO A 119 -18.23 -12.22 2.67
N ALA A 120 -17.72 -11.28 1.86
CA ALA A 120 -17.01 -11.60 0.61
C ALA A 120 -15.52 -11.84 0.89
N LEU A 121 -14.89 -10.97 1.69
CA LEU A 121 -13.49 -11.06 2.10
C LEU A 121 -13.19 -12.34 2.91
N ASP A 122 -14.07 -12.67 3.86
CA ASP A 122 -13.95 -13.86 4.71
C ASP A 122 -13.94 -15.16 3.87
N ARG A 123 -14.83 -15.26 2.88
CA ARG A 123 -14.88 -16.39 1.94
C ARG A 123 -13.71 -16.41 0.97
N GLY A 124 -13.29 -15.25 0.42
CA GLY A 124 -12.12 -15.19 -0.46
C GLY A 124 -10.83 -15.66 0.23
N ILE A 125 -10.72 -15.45 1.55
CA ILE A 125 -9.62 -16.00 2.34
C ILE A 125 -9.76 -17.52 2.54
N ASP A 126 -10.97 -18.05 2.74
CA ASP A 126 -11.18 -19.51 2.80
C ASP A 126 -10.91 -20.17 1.45
N GLU A 127 -11.34 -19.57 0.33
CA GLU A 127 -11.10 -20.07 -1.03
C GLU A 127 -9.59 -20.16 -1.36
N VAL A 128 -8.77 -19.22 -0.86
CA VAL A 128 -7.30 -19.24 -1.01
C VAL A 128 -6.60 -20.16 0.01
N THR A 129 -7.21 -20.42 1.17
CA THR A 129 -6.61 -21.28 2.23
C THR A 129 -7.14 -22.71 2.26
N ALA A 130 -8.13 -23.04 1.43
CA ALA A 130 -8.65 -24.39 1.27
C ALA A 130 -7.59 -25.36 0.72
N PRO A 131 -7.58 -26.63 1.17
CA PRO A 131 -6.76 -27.66 0.55
C PRO A 131 -7.10 -27.83 -0.94
N GLN A 132 -6.10 -27.65 -1.79
CA GLN A 132 -6.16 -28.00 -3.21
C GLN A 132 -6.17 -29.54 -3.30
N ASN A 133 -7.33 -30.12 -3.65
CA ASN A 133 -7.51 -31.58 -3.81
C ASN A 133 -7.38 -31.99 -5.28
#